data_AF-A0A3B0URE8-F1
#
_entry.id   AF-A0A3B0URE8-F1
#
_cell.length_a   1.000
_cell.length_b   1.000
_cell.length_c   1.000
_cell.angle_alpha   90.00
_cell.angle_beta   90.00
_cell.angle_gamma   90.00
#
_symmetry.space_group_name_H-M   'P 1'
#
loop_
_entity.id
_entity.type
_entity.pdbx_description
1 polymer ?
#
loop_
_entity_poly.entity_id
_entity_poly.type
_entity_poly.pdbx_seq_one_letter_code
_entity_poly.pdbx_strand_id
1 'polypeptide(L)'
;TNVENIYALGDCAEIKSPTKGRQPIEAVWYTGRIMGESLAQTLCGTPTPYNPGIWFNSAKFVDLEYQTYGNVPAKIEGELTSIFWSELEPERSLRIVYEKETMKVRGFNTLGLRLRHELCDEWIKTEKTMGFVLSYLEELNFDPEFYKKFASQVTSQFETLTA
;
A
#
# COMPACT_ATOMS: atom_id res chain seq x y z
N THR A 1 -7.68 26.48 7.32
CA THR A 1 -8.60 26.08 8.41
C THR A 1 -9.92 26.81 8.20
N ASN A 2 -10.77 27.01 9.22
CA ASN A 2 -11.91 27.93 9.13
C ASN A 2 -11.52 29.40 9.39
N VAL A 3 -10.30 29.66 9.86
CA VAL A 3 -9.77 31.02 10.08
C VAL A 3 -8.86 31.40 8.91
N GLU A 4 -9.06 32.61 8.38
CA GLU A 4 -8.27 33.15 7.28
C GLU A 4 -6.78 33.23 7.64
N ASN A 5 -5.90 32.88 6.70
CA ASN A 5 -4.45 32.87 6.87
C ASN A 5 -3.91 31.98 8.02
N ILE A 6 -4.75 31.12 8.60
CA ILE A 6 -4.34 30.10 9.56
C ILE A 6 -4.46 28.72 8.92
N TYR A 7 -3.34 27.99 8.90
CA TYR A 7 -3.19 26.69 8.24
C TYR A 7 -2.83 25.60 9.25
N ALA A 8 -3.17 24.36 8.92
CA ALA A 8 -2.81 23.16 9.69
C ALA A 8 -2.27 22.12 8.70
N LEU A 9 -1.21 21.42 9.09
CA LEU A 9 -0.55 20.38 8.30
C LEU A 9 0.14 19.38 9.24
N GLY A 10 0.43 18.18 8.74
CA GLY A 10 1.02 17.12 9.54
C GLY A 10 0.04 16.57 10.58
N ASP A 11 0.57 16.09 11.70
CA ASP A 11 -0.19 15.30 12.68
C ASP A 11 -1.34 16.05 13.36
N CYS A 12 -1.36 17.39 13.28
CA CYS A 12 -2.46 18.21 13.82
C CYS A 12 -3.60 18.44 12.82
N ALA A 13 -3.46 17.98 11.57
CA ALA A 13 -4.42 18.24 10.50
C ALA A 13 -5.40 17.08 10.31
N GLU A 14 -6.68 17.42 10.24
CA GLU A 14 -7.75 16.52 9.80
C GLU A 14 -8.13 16.82 8.34
N ILE A 15 -8.22 15.77 7.53
CA ILE A 15 -8.65 15.82 6.14
C ILE A 15 -10.18 15.72 6.11
N LYS A 16 -10.85 16.80 5.71
CA LYS A 16 -12.34 16.86 5.65
C LYS A 16 -12.96 15.91 4.62
N SER A 17 -12.26 15.66 3.52
CA SER A 17 -12.73 14.83 2.42
C SER A 17 -11.63 13.85 2.03
N PRO A 18 -11.41 12.80 2.84
CA PRO A 18 -10.39 11.82 2.55
C PRO A 18 -10.74 11.06 1.27
N THR A 19 -9.72 10.70 0.50
CA THR A 19 -9.89 9.84 -0.68
C THR A 19 -10.45 8.48 -0.24
N LYS A 20 -11.24 7.81 -1.09
CA LYS A 20 -11.81 6.49 -0.78
C LYS A 20 -10.73 5.53 -0.24
N GLY A 21 -10.96 4.96 0.94
CA GLY A 21 -10.02 4.04 1.61
C GLY A 21 -8.95 4.71 2.48
N ARG A 22 -8.88 6.06 2.50
CA ARG A 22 -8.01 6.82 3.40
C ARG A 22 -8.78 7.25 4.65
N GLN A 23 -8.05 7.48 5.74
CA GLN A 23 -8.62 7.97 6.99
C GLN A 23 -8.57 9.51 7.03
N PRO A 24 -9.48 10.19 7.76
CA PRO A 24 -9.41 11.63 7.96
C PRO A 24 -8.12 12.08 8.67
N ILE A 25 -7.55 11.21 9.52
CA ILE A 25 -6.30 11.47 10.23
C ILE A 25 -5.19 10.61 9.62
N GLU A 26 -4.11 11.26 9.22
CA GLU A 26 -2.96 10.61 8.58
C GLU A 26 -1.65 11.09 9.22
N ALA A 27 -1.43 10.71 10.47
CA ALA A 27 -0.24 11.04 11.24
C ALA A 27 0.95 10.14 10.83
N VAL A 28 1.44 10.31 9.60
CA VAL A 28 2.63 9.64 9.06
C VAL A 28 3.56 10.67 8.43
N TRP A 29 4.87 10.49 8.55
CA TRP A 29 5.82 11.57 8.23
C TRP A 29 5.71 12.11 6.79
N TYR A 30 5.41 11.24 5.80
CA TYR A 30 5.37 11.64 4.39
C TYR A 30 4.11 12.45 4.05
N THR A 31 3.00 12.24 4.76
CA THR A 31 1.77 13.04 4.53
C THR A 31 1.99 14.46 5.02
N GLY A 32 2.64 14.65 6.18
CA GLY A 32 3.04 15.97 6.66
C GLY A 32 3.94 16.72 5.67
N ARG A 33 4.91 16.02 5.06
CA ARG A 33 5.74 16.58 3.97
C ARG A 33 4.91 17.02 2.77
N ILE A 34 4.00 16.18 2.27
CA ILE A 34 3.14 16.48 1.11
C ILE A 34 2.16 17.63 1.40
N MET A 35 1.60 17.69 2.62
CA MET A 35 0.77 18.81 3.06
C MET A 35 1.57 20.12 3.08
N GLY A 36 2.83 20.08 3.56
CA GLY A 36 3.74 21.22 3.53
C GLY A 36 4.04 21.71 2.12
N GLU A 37 4.37 20.81 1.20
CA GLU A 37 4.59 21.13 -0.22
C GLU A 37 3.34 21.76 -0.86
N SER A 38 2.15 21.20 -0.61
CA SER A 38 0.89 21.71 -1.13
C SER A 38 0.56 23.12 -0.61
N LEU A 39 0.79 23.34 0.69
CA LEU A 39 0.58 24.64 1.31
C LEU A 39 1.58 25.68 0.77
N ALA A 40 2.86 25.31 0.66
CA ALA A 40 3.89 26.21 0.14
C ALA A 40 3.56 26.70 -1.28
N GLN A 41 3.17 25.78 -2.18
CA GLN A 41 2.73 26.16 -3.53
C GLN A 41 1.52 27.10 -3.49
N THR A 42 0.55 26.81 -2.63
CA THR A 42 -0.66 27.64 -2.47
C THR A 42 -0.31 29.05 -2.01
N LEU A 43 0.57 29.18 -1.02
CA LEU A 43 1.05 30.49 -0.52
C LEU A 43 1.87 31.25 -1.57
N CYS A 44 2.56 30.55 -2.46
CA CYS A 44 3.33 31.12 -3.56
C CYS A 44 2.48 31.41 -4.82
N GLY A 45 1.15 31.38 -4.73
CA GLY A 45 0.24 31.78 -5.80
C GLY A 45 -0.15 30.65 -6.77
N THR A 46 0.19 29.41 -6.46
CA THR A 46 -0.27 28.22 -7.20
C THR A 46 -1.11 27.35 -6.27
N PRO A 47 -2.44 27.54 -6.21
CA PRO A 47 -3.30 26.72 -5.37
C PRO A 47 -3.17 25.23 -5.70
N THR A 48 -2.68 24.45 -4.74
CA THR A 48 -2.35 23.03 -4.95
C THR A 48 -3.12 22.15 -3.98
N PRO A 49 -3.93 21.19 -4.47
CA PRO A 49 -4.66 20.29 -3.61
C PRO A 49 -3.72 19.27 -2.95
N TYR A 50 -4.07 18.86 -1.74
CA TYR A 50 -3.42 17.72 -1.08
C TYR A 50 -3.70 16.43 -1.86
N ASN A 51 -2.64 15.77 -2.32
CA ASN A 51 -2.71 14.49 -3.02
C ASN A 51 -1.62 13.54 -2.51
N PRO A 52 -1.91 12.68 -1.53
CA PRO A 52 -0.91 11.79 -0.95
C PRO A 52 -0.68 10.49 -1.73
N GLY A 53 -1.37 10.28 -2.85
CA GLY A 53 -1.28 9.04 -3.62
C GLY A 53 -1.77 7.81 -2.86
N ILE A 54 -1.20 6.65 -3.19
CA ILE A 54 -1.52 5.38 -2.55
C ILE A 54 -1.00 5.40 -1.12
N TRP A 55 -1.82 4.93 -0.18
CA TRP A 55 -1.38 4.81 1.21
C TRP A 55 -0.30 3.74 1.32
N PHE A 56 0.75 4.05 2.07
CA PHE A 56 1.75 3.06 2.43
C PHE A 56 2.25 3.30 3.85
N ASN A 57 2.76 2.24 4.46
CA ASN A 57 3.53 2.34 5.69
C ASN A 57 4.51 1.16 5.79
N SER A 58 5.60 1.35 6.53
CA SER A 58 6.59 0.32 6.78
C SER A 58 7.16 0.46 8.17
N ALA A 59 7.51 -0.66 8.78
CA ALA A 59 8.21 -0.71 10.06
C ALA A 59 9.25 -1.83 10.00
N LYS A 60 10.32 -1.72 10.79
CA LYS A 60 11.34 -2.75 10.91
C LYS A 60 11.48 -3.16 12.37
N PHE A 61 11.28 -4.44 12.64
CA PHE A 61 11.39 -5.07 13.94
C PHE A 61 12.64 -5.94 13.96
N VAL A 62 13.79 -5.34 14.27
CA VAL A 62 15.11 -6.01 14.16
C VAL A 62 15.32 -6.53 12.73
N ASP A 63 15.20 -7.84 12.51
CA ASP A 63 15.41 -8.49 11.21
C ASP A 63 14.11 -8.66 10.41
N LEU A 64 12.95 -8.36 11.02
CA LEU A 64 11.64 -8.55 10.41
C LEU A 64 11.12 -7.24 9.83
N GLU A 65 11.00 -7.17 8.51
CA GLU A 65 10.44 -6.03 7.81
C GLU A 65 8.92 -6.18 7.64
N TYR A 66 8.18 -5.15 8.01
CA TYR A 66 6.74 -5.05 7.78
C TYR A 66 6.48 -3.96 6.74
N GLN A 67 5.69 -4.27 5.72
CA GLN A 67 5.25 -3.30 4.73
C GLN A 67 3.76 -3.46 4.45
N THR A 68 3.11 -2.36 4.14
CA THR A 68 1.71 -2.33 3.73
C THR A 68 1.48 -1.23 2.71
N TYR A 69 0.71 -1.55 1.68
CA TYR A 69 0.43 -0.69 0.54
C TYR A 69 -1.05 -0.78 0.20
N GLY A 70 -1.68 0.36 -0.09
CA GLY A 70 -3.09 0.47 -0.46
C GLY A 70 -4.06 0.12 0.67
N ASN A 71 -5.19 -0.48 0.30
CA ASN A 71 -6.26 -0.84 1.22
C ASN A 71 -6.13 -2.30 1.67
N VAL A 72 -5.62 -2.49 2.89
CA VAL A 72 -5.53 -3.80 3.55
C VAL A 72 -6.30 -3.72 4.88
N PRO A 73 -7.63 -3.94 4.87
CA PRO A 73 -8.42 -3.82 6.08
C PRO A 73 -8.16 -5.01 7.03
N ALA A 74 -8.26 -4.77 8.34
CA ALA A 74 -8.09 -5.81 9.36
C ALA A 74 -9.12 -6.94 9.23
N LYS A 75 -10.31 -6.62 8.71
CA LYS A 75 -11.35 -7.58 8.38
C LYS A 75 -11.72 -7.41 6.91
N ILE A 76 -11.65 -8.52 6.17
CA ILE A 76 -12.00 -8.55 4.75
C ILE A 76 -13.52 -8.75 4.65
N GLU A 77 -14.21 -7.78 4.07
CA GLU A 77 -15.67 -7.75 3.95
C GLU A 77 -16.12 -7.17 2.59
N GLY A 78 -17.39 -7.38 2.25
CA GLY A 78 -18.01 -6.83 1.04
C GLY A 78 -17.35 -7.36 -0.25
N GLU A 79 -16.97 -6.43 -1.12
CA GLU A 79 -16.39 -6.71 -2.45
C GLU A 79 -14.94 -7.18 -2.40
N LEU A 80 -14.28 -7.10 -1.25
CA LEU A 80 -12.89 -7.48 -1.10
C LEU A 80 -12.76 -8.96 -0.73
N THR A 81 -11.71 -9.57 -1.24
CA THR A 81 -11.17 -10.85 -0.81
C THR A 81 -9.65 -10.74 -0.71
N SER A 82 -8.98 -11.78 -0.25
CA SER A 82 -7.52 -11.80 -0.20
C SER A 82 -6.96 -13.20 -0.32
N ILE A 83 -5.75 -13.31 -0.86
CA ILE A 83 -4.90 -14.47 -0.62
C ILE A 83 -3.89 -14.17 0.47
N PHE A 84 -3.49 -15.20 1.19
CA PHE A 84 -2.46 -15.13 2.21
C PHE A 84 -1.53 -16.32 2.06
N TRP A 85 -0.25 -16.04 1.88
CA TRP A 85 0.83 -17.01 1.87
C TRP A 85 1.78 -16.71 3.03
N SER A 86 2.33 -17.76 3.64
CA SER A 86 3.33 -17.64 4.69
C SER A 86 4.28 -18.83 4.70
N GLU A 87 5.51 -18.59 5.15
CA GLU A 87 6.55 -19.58 5.43
C GLU A 87 7.09 -19.32 6.85
N LEU A 88 7.46 -20.38 7.58
CA LEU A 88 7.99 -20.27 8.94
C LEU A 88 9.52 -20.18 8.98
N GLU A 89 10.22 -20.69 7.97
CA GLU A 89 11.69 -20.76 7.95
C GLU A 89 12.28 -20.36 6.57
N PRO A 90 12.57 -19.06 6.36
CA PRO A 90 12.45 -17.95 7.31
C PRO A 90 11.00 -17.45 7.46
N GLU A 91 10.70 -16.78 8.57
CA GLU A 91 9.39 -16.18 8.85
C GLU A 91 9.04 -15.11 7.83
N ARG A 92 8.12 -15.45 6.93
CA ARG A 92 7.72 -14.58 5.82
C ARG A 92 6.23 -14.72 5.57
N SER A 93 5.59 -13.62 5.19
CA SER A 93 4.22 -13.66 4.72
C SER A 93 3.92 -12.59 3.69
N LEU A 94 2.96 -12.89 2.83
CA LEU A 94 2.40 -11.99 1.84
C LEU A 94 0.88 -12.14 1.83
N ARG A 95 0.19 -11.02 2.02
CA ARG A 95 -1.24 -10.88 1.74
C ARG A 95 -1.43 -9.98 0.53
N ILE A 96 -2.25 -10.42 -0.41
CA ILE A 96 -2.71 -9.59 -1.53
C ILE A 96 -4.22 -9.44 -1.40
N VAL A 97 -4.70 -8.20 -1.28
CA VAL A 97 -6.13 -7.85 -1.20
C VAL A 97 -6.59 -7.41 -2.57
N TYR A 98 -7.72 -7.94 -3.04
CA TYR A 98 -8.27 -7.66 -4.35
C TYR A 98 -9.81 -7.69 -4.35
N GLU A 99 -10.41 -7.11 -5.38
CA GLU A 99 -11.86 -7.15 -5.61
C GLU A 99 -12.30 -8.50 -6.18
N LYS A 100 -13.38 -9.08 -5.64
CA LYS A 100 -13.90 -10.40 -6.05
C LYS A 100 -14.31 -10.45 -7.52
N GLU A 101 -15.01 -9.44 -8.00
CA GLU A 101 -15.60 -9.44 -9.35
C GLU A 101 -14.57 -9.05 -10.42
N THR A 102 -13.80 -8.00 -10.17
CA THR A 102 -12.88 -7.41 -11.17
C THR A 102 -11.48 -8.02 -11.10
N MET A 103 -11.17 -8.74 -10.03
CA MET A 103 -9.83 -9.23 -9.69
C MET A 103 -8.78 -8.12 -9.54
N LYS A 104 -9.17 -6.84 -9.46
CA LYS A 104 -8.25 -5.70 -9.32
C LYS A 104 -7.61 -5.71 -7.94
N VAL A 105 -6.28 -5.59 -7.89
CA VAL A 105 -5.54 -5.51 -6.64
C VAL A 105 -5.75 -4.15 -5.98
N ARG A 106 -5.99 -4.19 -4.67
CA ARG A 106 -6.27 -3.02 -3.83
C ARG A 106 -5.23 -2.82 -2.73
N GLY A 107 -4.48 -3.85 -2.37
CA GLY A 107 -3.40 -3.69 -1.42
C GLY A 107 -2.50 -4.90 -1.27
N PHE A 108 -1.34 -4.64 -0.70
CA PHE A 108 -0.33 -5.63 -0.33
C PHE A 108 0.02 -5.47 1.13
N ASN A 109 0.27 -6.57 1.82
CA ASN A 109 0.86 -6.55 3.14
C ASN A 109 1.90 -7.66 3.26
N THR A 110 3.06 -7.34 3.79
CA THR A 110 4.14 -8.30 4.00
C THR A 110 4.70 -8.22 5.40
N LEU A 111 5.25 -9.35 5.82
CA LEU A 111 6.10 -9.50 6.98
C LEU A 111 7.29 -10.37 6.58
N GLY A 112 8.51 -9.95 6.87
CA GLY A 112 9.74 -10.67 6.50
C GLY A 112 10.06 -10.66 5.00
N LEU A 113 9.34 -9.86 4.19
CA LEU A 113 9.63 -9.65 2.77
C LEU A 113 9.78 -8.16 2.49
N ARG A 114 10.73 -7.82 1.63
CA ARG A 114 10.86 -6.47 1.09
C ARG A 114 10.33 -6.41 -0.34
N LEU A 115 9.22 -5.69 -0.51
CA LEU A 115 8.64 -5.41 -1.81
C LEU A 115 9.22 -4.12 -2.41
N ARG A 116 9.22 -4.03 -3.74
CA ARG A 116 9.53 -2.79 -4.47
C ARG A 116 8.37 -1.80 -4.34
N HIS A 117 8.57 -0.72 -3.59
CA HIS A 117 7.54 0.28 -3.33
C HIS A 117 6.92 0.85 -4.61
N GLU A 118 7.75 1.16 -5.60
CA GLU A 118 7.34 1.79 -6.86
C GLU A 118 6.39 0.88 -7.65
N LEU A 119 6.64 -0.42 -7.66
CA LEU A 119 5.77 -1.40 -8.33
C LEU A 119 4.47 -1.59 -7.55
N CYS A 120 4.52 -1.66 -6.21
CA CYS A 120 3.30 -1.72 -5.40
C CYS A 120 2.41 -0.49 -5.64
N ASP A 121 2.97 0.72 -5.65
CA ASP A 121 2.25 1.95 -5.94
C ASP A 121 1.66 1.94 -7.36
N GLU A 122 2.48 1.64 -8.36
CA GLU A 122 2.07 1.59 -9.77
C GLU A 122 0.95 0.57 -9.99
N TRP A 123 1.09 -0.63 -9.46
CA TRP A 123 0.15 -1.72 -9.72
C TRP A 123 -1.21 -1.47 -9.07
N ILE A 124 -1.24 -0.88 -7.87
CA ILE A 124 -2.49 -0.46 -7.23
C ILE A 124 -3.10 0.71 -8.02
N LYS A 125 -2.29 1.72 -8.37
CA LYS A 125 -2.75 2.92 -9.08
C LYS A 125 -3.30 2.62 -10.47
N THR A 126 -2.70 1.67 -11.19
CA THR A 126 -3.12 1.23 -12.53
C THR A 126 -4.09 0.06 -12.51
N GLU A 127 -4.58 -0.31 -11.32
CA GLU A 127 -5.60 -1.33 -11.11
C GLU A 127 -5.26 -2.69 -11.74
N LYS A 128 -4.01 -3.13 -11.60
CA LYS A 128 -3.58 -4.44 -12.11
C LYS A 128 -4.41 -5.56 -11.48
N THR A 129 -4.73 -6.55 -12.29
CA THR A 129 -5.51 -7.72 -11.84
C THR A 129 -4.62 -8.73 -11.14
N MET A 130 -5.22 -9.62 -10.34
CA MET A 130 -4.52 -10.75 -9.73
C MET A 130 -3.74 -11.58 -10.75
N GLY A 131 -4.33 -11.85 -11.93
CA GLY A 131 -3.64 -12.60 -12.98
C GLY A 131 -2.35 -11.93 -13.46
N PHE A 132 -2.37 -10.59 -13.62
CA PHE A 132 -1.16 -9.83 -13.92
C PHE A 132 -0.16 -9.90 -12.76
N VAL A 133 -0.61 -9.58 -11.55
CA VAL A 133 0.26 -9.52 -10.37
C VAL A 133 0.95 -10.86 -10.09
N LEU A 134 0.26 -11.99 -10.29
CA LEU A 134 0.85 -13.32 -10.13
C LEU A 134 1.87 -13.64 -11.21
N SER A 135 1.58 -13.25 -12.46
CA SER A 135 2.51 -13.45 -13.59
C SER A 135 3.83 -12.70 -13.42
N TYR A 136 3.79 -11.56 -12.73
CA TYR A 136 4.94 -10.67 -12.51
C TYR A 136 5.40 -10.63 -11.05
N LEU A 137 4.92 -11.55 -10.20
CA LEU A 137 5.14 -11.48 -8.75
C LEU A 137 6.63 -11.48 -8.35
N GLU A 138 7.48 -12.13 -9.15
CA GLU A 138 8.94 -12.10 -8.95
C GLU A 138 9.51 -10.67 -9.04
N GLU A 139 8.93 -9.78 -9.85
CA GLU A 139 9.40 -8.39 -9.99
C GLU A 139 9.20 -7.58 -8.70
N LEU A 140 8.20 -7.91 -7.89
CA LEU A 140 7.99 -7.26 -6.60
C LEU A 140 9.12 -7.57 -5.61
N ASN A 141 9.92 -8.62 -5.83
CA ASN A 141 11.00 -8.96 -4.92
C ASN A 141 12.12 -7.91 -4.99
N PHE A 142 12.30 -7.16 -3.90
CA PHE A 142 13.44 -6.25 -3.76
C PHE A 142 14.66 -6.98 -3.18
N ASP A 143 14.47 -8.14 -2.53
CA ASP A 143 15.58 -8.87 -1.92
C ASP A 143 16.62 -9.33 -2.97
N PRO A 144 17.91 -9.42 -2.60
CA PRO A 144 18.99 -9.79 -3.51
C PRO A 144 18.74 -11.13 -4.23
N GLU A 145 19.33 -11.31 -5.40
CA GLU A 145 19.17 -12.44 -6.34
C GLU A 145 19.28 -13.86 -5.74
N PHE A 146 19.81 -14.02 -4.52
CA PHE A 146 19.99 -15.31 -3.84
C PHE A 146 18.89 -15.65 -2.81
N TYR A 147 17.87 -14.81 -2.62
CA TYR A 147 16.76 -15.12 -1.72
C TYR A 147 15.81 -16.19 -2.30
N LYS A 148 15.36 -17.12 -1.45
CA LYS A 148 14.40 -18.19 -1.80
C LYS A 148 13.17 -17.58 -2.49
N LYS A 149 12.88 -18.06 -3.70
CA LYS A 149 11.74 -17.66 -4.54
C LYS A 149 10.40 -17.96 -3.85
N PHE A 150 9.74 -16.93 -3.33
CA PHE A 150 8.38 -17.05 -2.78
C PHE A 150 7.31 -17.04 -3.88
N ALA A 151 7.60 -16.40 -5.02
CA ALA A 151 6.61 -16.12 -6.06
C ALA A 151 5.97 -17.39 -6.64
N SER A 152 6.77 -18.44 -6.89
CA SER A 152 6.24 -19.72 -7.38
C SER A 152 5.29 -20.37 -6.37
N GLN A 153 5.61 -20.31 -5.08
CA GLN A 153 4.78 -20.88 -4.02
C GLN A 153 3.45 -20.14 -3.88
N VAL A 154 3.48 -18.80 -3.94
CA VAL A 154 2.27 -17.97 -3.93
C VAL A 154 1.40 -18.26 -5.15
N THR A 155 2.01 -18.39 -6.34
CA THR A 155 1.31 -18.65 -7.59
C THR A 155 0.61 -20.01 -7.56
N SER A 156 1.30 -21.08 -7.16
CA SER A 156 0.70 -22.40 -7.03
C SER A 156 -0.42 -22.46 -5.98
N GLN A 157 -0.28 -21.73 -4.87
CA GLN A 157 -1.35 -21.64 -3.87
C GLN A 157 -2.58 -20.92 -4.43
N PHE A 158 -2.39 -19.86 -5.21
CA PHE A 158 -3.50 -19.15 -5.85
C PHE A 158 -4.23 -20.02 -6.88
N GLU A 159 -3.50 -20.71 -7.76
CA GLU A 159 -4.09 -21.60 -8.77
C GLU A 159 -5.00 -22.65 -8.12
N THR A 160 -4.56 -23.22 -6.98
CA THR A 160 -5.34 -24.18 -6.19
C THR A 160 -6.60 -23.58 -5.58
N LEU A 161 -6.59 -22.29 -5.22
CA LEU A 161 -7.76 -21.60 -4.65
C LEU A 161 -8.78 -21.18 -5.72
N THR A 162 -8.37 -21.14 -6.98
CA THR A 162 -9.22 -20.72 -8.12
C THR A 162 -9.68 -21.87 -9.03
N ALA A 163 -9.18 -23.09 -8.80
CA ALA A 163 -9.61 -24.31 -9.47
C ALA A 163 -10.88 -24.89 -8.82
#